data_AF-A0AAU2EP01-F1
#
_entry.id   AF-A0AAU2EP01-F1
#
_cell.length_a   1.000
_cell.length_b   1.000
_cell.length_c   1.000
_cell.angle_alpha   90.00
_cell.angle_beta   90.00
_cell.angle_gamma   90.00
#
_symmetry.space_group_name_H-M   'P 1'
#
loop_
_entity.id
_entity.type
_entity.pdbx_description
1 polymer ?
#
loop_
_entity_poly.entity_id
_entity_poly.type
_entity_poly.pdbx_seq_one_letter_code
_entity_poly.pdbx_strand_id
1 'polypeptide(L)'
;MAGRSGAGVGRPPLTERRRAETRMEIADEAVRLFVERGVAGTTAEDIAAAAGLSTRTLWRYFRSKEECARPLLTVGIEVLTERLRDYWNGSRTLAEAISAIEEPGIPVAQHLETLRGLVRLSRDEPGLRAVWLEAHFDAEVVLAGLIAEGTDRREDDLAVRLEAGMMNTALRVAVEHWALQPHEPTGPPLGATLGQALHAITQFLDADTDPAPGRKPLIRLPAMDSGGE
;
A
#
# COMPACT_ATOMS: atom_id res chain seq x y z
N MET A 1 54.99 22.85 -16.23
CA MET A 1 53.83 23.49 -15.59
C MET A 1 52.66 22.53 -15.63
N ALA A 2 51.98 22.40 -14.49
CA ALA A 2 50.93 21.43 -14.21
C ALA A 2 49.60 21.73 -14.94
N GLY A 3 48.77 20.69 -15.09
CA GLY A 3 47.39 20.80 -15.51
C GLY A 3 46.66 19.45 -15.42
N ARG A 4 46.45 18.96 -14.20
CA ARG A 4 45.60 17.78 -13.93
C ARG A 4 44.14 18.17 -14.07
N SER A 5 43.45 17.68 -15.11
CA SER A 5 41.97 17.66 -15.12
C SER A 5 41.50 16.38 -14.46
N GLY A 6 41.12 16.49 -13.19
CA GLY A 6 40.37 15.46 -12.49
C GLY A 6 38.95 15.43 -13.04
N ALA A 7 38.65 14.46 -13.90
CA ALA A 7 37.27 14.10 -14.21
C ALA A 7 36.64 13.57 -12.92
N GLY A 8 35.71 14.35 -12.35
CA GLY A 8 34.87 13.89 -11.26
C GLY A 8 34.12 12.65 -11.74
N VAL A 9 34.50 11.49 -11.22
CA VAL A 9 33.79 10.24 -11.44
C VAL A 9 32.43 10.40 -10.78
N GLY A 10 31.44 10.83 -11.57
CA GLY A 10 30.05 10.87 -11.14
C GLY A 10 29.66 9.49 -10.65
N ARG A 11 29.19 9.40 -9.41
CA ARG A 11 28.69 8.15 -8.83
C ARG A 11 27.69 7.54 -9.82
N PRO A 12 27.86 6.28 -10.26
CA PRO A 12 27.00 5.68 -11.26
C PRO A 12 25.53 5.75 -10.84
N PRO A 13 24.58 5.86 -11.79
CA PRO A 13 23.16 5.91 -11.48
C PRO A 13 22.78 4.75 -10.56
N LEU A 14 22.05 5.04 -9.49
CA LEU A 14 21.51 4.00 -8.61
C LEU A 14 20.57 3.12 -9.44
N THR A 15 20.71 1.80 -9.32
CA THR A 15 19.71 0.88 -9.86
C THR A 15 18.36 1.16 -9.23
N GLU A 16 17.25 0.87 -9.92
CA GLU A 16 15.89 1.08 -9.38
C GLU A 16 15.71 0.40 -8.03
N ARG A 17 16.25 -0.82 -7.89
CA ARG A 17 16.28 -1.55 -6.61
C ARG A 17 16.96 -0.75 -5.49
N ARG A 18 18.17 -0.25 -5.72
CA ARG A 18 18.88 0.56 -4.70
C ARG A 18 18.13 1.84 -4.38
N ARG A 19 17.45 2.43 -5.38
CA ARG A 19 16.63 3.63 -5.17
C ARG A 19 15.42 3.32 -4.29
N ALA A 20 14.76 2.18 -4.50
CA ALA A 20 13.64 1.72 -3.68
C ALA A 20 14.08 1.41 -2.24
N GLU A 21 15.20 0.70 -2.07
CA GLU A 21 15.80 0.40 -0.76
C GLU A 21 16.09 1.69 0.02
N THR A 22 16.78 2.66 -0.58
CA THR A 22 17.04 3.95 0.07
C THR A 22 15.75 4.71 0.41
N ARG A 23 14.71 4.63 -0.43
CA ARG A 23 13.42 5.26 -0.12
C ARG A 23 12.75 4.59 1.09
N MET A 24 12.85 3.27 1.21
CA MET A 24 12.29 2.54 2.36
C MET A 24 13.06 2.85 3.64
N GLU A 25 14.41 2.87 3.60
CA GLU A 25 15.25 3.25 4.74
C GLU A 25 14.91 4.66 5.27
N ILE A 26 14.71 5.62 4.36
CA ILE A 26 14.27 6.98 4.74
C ILE A 26 12.87 6.95 5.38
N ALA A 27 11.96 6.13 4.85
CA ALA A 27 10.60 6.04 5.35
C ALA A 27 10.56 5.48 6.77
N ASP A 28 11.30 4.40 7.05
CA ASP A 28 11.41 3.81 8.38
C ASP A 28 11.93 4.84 9.41
N GLU A 29 13.01 5.57 9.08
CA GLU A 29 13.55 6.59 9.99
C GLU A 29 12.60 7.79 10.17
N ALA A 30 11.94 8.23 9.10
CA ALA A 30 10.96 9.32 9.19
C ALA A 30 9.79 8.94 10.10
N VAL A 31 9.21 7.75 9.91
CA VAL A 31 8.08 7.29 10.72
C VAL A 31 8.49 7.05 12.17
N ARG A 32 9.67 6.45 12.41
CA ARG A 32 10.20 6.28 13.77
C ARG A 32 10.28 7.62 14.50
N LEU A 33 10.83 8.65 13.86
CA LEU A 33 10.90 10.00 14.43
C LEU A 33 9.53 10.64 14.63
N PHE A 34 8.59 10.46 13.69
CA PHE A 34 7.22 10.95 13.83
C PHE A 34 6.50 10.31 15.01
N VAL A 35 6.69 9.01 15.25
CA VAL A 35 6.12 8.29 16.40
C VAL A 35 6.76 8.77 17.71
N GLU A 36 8.09 8.97 17.74
CA GLU A 36 8.80 9.37 18.96
C GLU A 36 8.58 10.82 19.37
N ARG A 37 8.48 11.74 18.39
CA ARG A 37 8.57 13.20 18.61
C ARG A 37 7.37 13.97 18.07
N GLY A 38 6.44 13.30 17.40
CA GLY A 38 5.40 13.93 16.59
C GLY A 38 5.92 14.47 15.26
N VAL A 39 5.01 14.71 14.32
CA VAL A 39 5.36 15.25 12.99
C VAL A 39 5.89 16.67 13.13
N ALA A 40 5.26 17.52 13.94
CA ALA A 40 5.69 18.89 14.18
C ALA A 40 7.10 18.99 14.80
N GLY A 41 7.45 18.06 15.69
CA GLY A 41 8.75 17.99 16.36
C GLY A 41 9.88 17.39 15.53
N THR A 42 9.59 16.95 14.30
CA THR A 42 10.56 16.31 13.40
C THR A 42 10.84 17.20 12.19
N THR A 43 12.14 17.46 11.94
CA THR A 43 12.61 18.24 10.79
C THR A 43 13.15 17.35 9.67
N ALA A 44 13.33 17.90 8.47
CA ALA A 44 13.95 17.19 7.36
C ALA A 44 15.43 16.90 7.63
N GLU A 45 16.10 17.78 8.36
CA GLU A 45 17.47 17.61 8.83
C GLU A 45 17.59 16.41 9.77
N ASP A 46 16.64 16.23 10.70
CA ASP A 46 16.60 15.06 11.59
C ASP A 46 16.46 13.75 10.80
N ILE A 47 15.53 13.72 9.83
CA ILE A 47 15.29 12.54 8.99
C ILE A 47 16.53 12.23 8.14
N ALA A 48 17.11 13.25 7.50
CA ALA A 48 18.33 13.09 6.71
C ALA A 48 19.50 12.59 7.57
N ALA A 49 19.70 13.15 8.76
CA ALA A 49 20.75 12.72 9.67
C ALA A 49 20.55 11.27 10.12
N ALA A 50 19.32 10.88 10.48
CA ALA A 50 18.97 9.52 10.87
C ALA A 50 19.23 8.51 9.74
N ALA A 51 18.91 8.87 8.49
CA ALA A 51 19.18 8.04 7.31
C ALA A 51 20.64 8.10 6.81
N GLY A 52 21.54 8.84 7.46
CA GLY A 52 22.94 8.99 7.02
C GLY A 52 23.09 9.79 5.72
N LEU A 53 22.15 10.70 5.44
CA LEU A 53 22.06 11.50 4.22
C LEU A 53 22.23 13.00 4.52
N SER A 54 22.45 13.78 3.46
CA SER A 54 22.28 15.24 3.53
C SER A 54 20.82 15.60 3.26
N THR A 55 20.33 16.71 3.81
CA THR A 55 19.00 17.25 3.50
C THR A 55 18.79 17.46 2.00
N ARG A 56 19.83 17.90 1.28
CA ARG A 56 19.80 17.99 -0.19
C ARG A 56 19.55 16.64 -0.86
N THR A 57 20.14 15.56 -0.34
CA THR A 57 19.93 14.22 -0.87
C THR A 57 18.50 13.75 -0.59
N LEU A 58 17.98 14.00 0.62
CA LEU A 58 16.59 13.71 1.00
C LEU A 58 15.60 14.35 0.02
N TRP A 59 15.78 15.64 -0.28
CA TRP A 59 14.94 16.38 -1.22
C TRP A 59 15.05 15.96 -2.69
N ARG A 60 16.03 15.11 -3.04
CA ARG A 60 16.02 14.44 -4.36
C ARG A 60 15.06 13.26 -4.43
N TYR A 61 14.64 12.72 -3.28
CA TYR A 61 13.72 11.59 -3.18
C TYR A 61 12.29 12.04 -2.88
N PHE A 62 12.11 13.07 -2.05
CA PHE A 62 10.81 13.47 -1.51
C PHE A 62 10.64 15.00 -1.58
N ARG A 63 9.40 15.46 -1.64
CA ARG A 63 9.02 16.89 -1.73
C ARG A 63 8.67 17.48 -0.37
N SER A 64 8.35 16.65 0.61
CA SER A 64 8.11 17.05 2.00
C SER A 64 8.57 15.98 2.98
N LYS A 65 8.62 16.33 4.27
CA LYS A 65 8.93 15.34 5.33
C LYS A 65 7.83 14.29 5.44
N GLU A 66 6.57 14.67 5.25
CA GLU A 66 5.44 13.76 5.28
C GLU A 66 5.48 12.78 4.11
N GLU A 67 5.88 13.22 2.91
CA GLU A 67 6.03 12.34 1.74
C GLU A 67 7.13 11.27 1.95
N CYS A 68 8.07 11.50 2.88
CA CYS A 68 9.05 10.47 3.25
C CYS A 68 8.37 9.20 3.76
N ALA A 69 7.16 9.28 4.31
CA ALA A 69 6.39 8.13 4.77
C ALA A 69 5.67 7.36 3.65
N ARG A 70 5.58 7.91 2.43
CA ARG A 70 4.84 7.31 1.30
C ARG A 70 5.26 5.87 0.97
N PRO A 71 6.55 5.47 0.95
CA PRO A 71 6.94 4.10 0.66
C PRO A 71 6.31 3.07 1.60
N LEU A 72 6.20 3.38 2.90
CA LEU A 72 5.54 2.52 3.88
C LEU A 72 4.03 2.44 3.65
N LEU A 73 3.40 3.53 3.17
CA LEU A 73 1.98 3.55 2.85
C LEU A 73 1.64 2.80 1.56
N THR A 74 2.58 2.66 0.63
CA THR A 74 2.35 2.01 -0.67
C THR A 74 2.83 0.56 -0.76
N VAL A 75 3.75 0.11 0.11
CA VAL A 75 4.31 -1.25 0.04
C VAL A 75 3.24 -2.35 0.08
N GLY A 76 2.17 -2.15 0.87
CA GLY A 76 1.07 -3.10 0.95
C GLY A 76 0.24 -3.16 -0.35
N ILE A 77 0.04 -2.03 -1.01
CA ILE A 77 -0.67 -1.94 -2.30
C ILE A 77 0.15 -2.62 -3.41
N GLU A 78 1.46 -2.41 -3.44
CA GLU A 78 2.37 -3.03 -4.41
C GLU A 78 2.33 -4.56 -4.30
N VAL A 79 2.44 -5.09 -3.07
CA VAL A 79 2.31 -6.52 -2.79
C VAL A 79 0.93 -7.04 -3.19
N LEU A 80 -0.14 -6.35 -2.80
CA LEU A 80 -1.51 -6.78 -3.10
C LEU A 80 -1.78 -6.81 -4.61
N THR A 81 -1.28 -5.83 -5.35
CA THR A 81 -1.39 -5.75 -6.82
C THR A 81 -0.76 -6.97 -7.49
N GLU A 82 0.43 -7.39 -7.03
CA GLU A 82 1.09 -8.60 -7.54
C GLU A 82 0.30 -9.86 -7.20
N ARG A 83 -0.22 -9.97 -5.97
CA ARG A 83 -1.05 -11.10 -5.53
C ARG A 83 -2.38 -11.20 -6.27
N LEU A 84 -3.00 -10.08 -6.57
CA LEU A 84 -4.24 -10.06 -7.34
C LEU A 84 -4.00 -10.51 -8.80
N ARG A 85 -2.84 -10.21 -9.38
CA ARG A 85 -2.46 -10.74 -10.70
C ARG A 85 -2.36 -12.27 -10.67
N ASP A 86 -1.81 -12.85 -9.61
CA ASP A 86 -1.79 -14.31 -9.39
C ASP A 86 -3.19 -14.91 -9.22
N TYR A 87 -4.14 -14.14 -8.71
CA TYR A 87 -5.54 -14.55 -8.65
C TYR A 87 -6.17 -14.58 -10.05
N TRP A 88 -6.02 -13.50 -10.84
CA TRP A 88 -6.61 -13.42 -12.18
C TRP A 88 -6.02 -14.41 -13.19
N ASN A 89 -4.75 -14.78 -13.04
CA ASN A 89 -4.14 -15.80 -13.87
C ASN A 89 -4.51 -17.24 -13.43
N GLY A 90 -5.30 -17.39 -12.37
CA GLY A 90 -5.77 -18.67 -11.83
C GLY A 90 -4.74 -19.44 -11.02
N SER A 91 -3.59 -18.85 -10.66
CA SER A 91 -2.55 -19.53 -9.87
C SER A 91 -2.88 -19.59 -8.39
N ARG A 92 -3.78 -18.72 -7.89
CA ARG A 92 -4.22 -18.66 -6.50
C ARG A 92 -5.70 -18.27 -6.40
N THR A 93 -6.33 -18.66 -5.31
CA THR A 93 -7.61 -18.10 -4.89
C THR A 93 -7.41 -16.69 -4.33
N LEU A 94 -8.49 -15.90 -4.26
CA LEU A 94 -8.46 -14.59 -3.63
C LEU A 94 -8.09 -14.68 -2.13
N ALA A 95 -8.60 -15.70 -1.44
CA ALA A 95 -8.30 -15.94 -0.02
C ALA A 95 -6.81 -16.18 0.21
N GLU A 96 -6.16 -16.97 -0.65
CA GLU A 96 -4.71 -17.21 -0.62
C GLU A 96 -3.93 -15.94 -0.96
N ALA A 97 -4.38 -15.16 -1.96
CA ALA A 97 -3.75 -13.89 -2.34
C ALA A 97 -3.71 -12.89 -1.16
N ILE A 98 -4.81 -12.80 -0.40
CA ILE A 98 -4.93 -11.92 0.77
C ILE A 98 -4.14 -12.46 1.97
N SER A 99 -4.24 -13.76 2.26
CA SER A 99 -3.58 -14.35 3.43
C SER A 99 -2.05 -14.34 3.28
N ALA A 100 -1.56 -14.39 2.05
CA ALA A 100 -0.13 -14.41 1.75
C ALA A 100 0.56 -13.05 1.98
N ILE A 101 -0.15 -11.94 2.20
CA ILE A 101 0.51 -10.62 2.31
C ILE A 101 1.38 -10.50 3.57
N GLU A 102 1.11 -11.30 4.60
CA GLU A 102 1.85 -11.30 5.87
C GLU A 102 2.84 -12.47 5.98
N GLU A 103 3.02 -13.25 4.90
CA GLU A 103 3.97 -14.37 4.91
C GLU A 103 5.42 -13.88 5.16
N PRO A 104 6.23 -14.65 5.90
CA PRO A 104 7.65 -14.34 6.06
C PRO A 104 8.34 -14.21 4.71
N GLY A 105 9.02 -13.07 4.50
CA GLY A 105 9.71 -12.77 3.24
C GLY A 105 8.93 -11.84 2.31
N ILE A 106 7.68 -11.52 2.63
CA ILE A 106 6.94 -10.47 1.92
C ILE A 106 7.36 -9.10 2.46
N PRO A 107 7.66 -8.11 1.59
CA PRO A 107 8.16 -6.81 2.03
C PRO A 107 7.29 -6.14 3.10
N VAL A 108 5.96 -6.12 2.93
CA VAL A 108 5.05 -5.46 3.89
C VAL A 108 5.09 -6.10 5.28
N ALA A 109 5.35 -7.42 5.39
CA ALA A 109 5.35 -8.15 6.66
C ALA A 109 6.42 -7.60 7.64
N GLN A 110 7.54 -7.09 7.12
CA GLN A 110 8.63 -6.53 7.93
C GLN A 110 8.30 -5.16 8.51
N HIS A 111 7.32 -4.46 7.94
CA HIS A 111 6.99 -3.08 8.27
C HIS A 111 5.60 -2.92 8.91
N LEU A 112 4.90 -4.01 9.24
CA LEU A 112 3.52 -3.94 9.76
C LEU A 112 3.39 -3.05 11.00
N GLU A 113 4.30 -3.16 11.97
CA GLU A 113 4.20 -2.33 13.18
C GLU A 113 4.46 -0.85 12.88
N THR A 114 5.45 -0.55 12.04
CA THR A 114 5.72 0.82 11.58
C THR A 114 4.53 1.39 10.80
N LEU A 115 3.94 0.59 9.90
CA LEU A 115 2.74 0.94 9.14
C LEU A 115 1.55 1.22 10.07
N ARG A 116 1.33 0.38 11.10
CA ARG A 116 0.28 0.56 12.10
C ARG A 116 0.43 1.91 12.80
N GLY A 117 1.63 2.23 13.27
CA GLY A 117 1.93 3.52 13.90
C GLY A 117 1.66 4.70 12.95
N LEU A 118 2.07 4.58 11.69
CA LEU A 118 1.86 5.60 10.67
C LEU A 118 0.39 5.85 10.33
N VAL A 119 -0.40 4.78 10.17
CA VAL A 119 -1.85 4.89 9.89
C VAL A 119 -2.57 5.53 11.08
N ARG A 120 -2.15 5.24 12.32
CA ARG A 120 -2.67 5.94 13.50
C ARG A 120 -2.34 7.43 13.47
N LEU A 121 -1.09 7.80 13.14
CA LEU A 121 -0.68 9.21 13.04
C LEU A 121 -1.47 9.97 11.97
N SER A 122 -1.75 9.36 10.81
CA SER A 122 -2.49 10.02 9.72
C SER A 122 -3.91 10.45 10.11
N ARG A 123 -4.49 9.84 11.16
CA ARG A 123 -5.79 10.24 11.70
C ARG A 123 -5.76 11.64 12.32
N ASP A 124 -4.66 12.03 12.94
CA ASP A 124 -4.56 13.28 13.69
C ASP A 124 -3.65 14.29 12.97
N GLU A 125 -2.75 13.84 12.09
CA GLU A 125 -1.78 14.66 11.36
C GLU A 125 -2.23 14.93 9.90
N PRO A 126 -2.69 16.15 9.54
CA PRO A 126 -3.26 16.43 8.22
C PRO A 126 -2.30 16.19 7.05
N GLY A 127 -1.01 16.47 7.23
CA GLY A 127 0.00 16.27 6.18
C GLY A 127 0.20 14.78 5.86
N LEU A 128 0.27 13.92 6.87
CA LEU A 128 0.33 12.47 6.68
C LEU A 128 -0.99 11.92 6.10
N ARG A 129 -2.13 12.47 6.52
CA ARG A 129 -3.43 12.13 5.93
C ARG A 129 -3.48 12.43 4.44
N ALA A 130 -2.93 13.56 4.01
CA ALA A 130 -2.87 13.92 2.60
C ALA A 130 -2.07 12.89 1.80
N VAL A 131 -0.88 12.50 2.29
CA VAL A 131 -0.04 11.47 1.65
C VAL A 131 -0.75 10.11 1.61
N TRP A 132 -1.48 9.75 2.67
CA TRP A 132 -2.26 8.51 2.71
C TRP A 132 -3.39 8.47 1.67
N LEU A 133 -4.16 9.56 1.57
CA LEU A 133 -5.25 9.66 0.60
C LEU A 133 -4.74 9.77 -0.83
N GLU A 134 -3.61 10.45 -1.07
CA GLU A 134 -2.94 10.48 -2.37
C GLU A 134 -2.46 9.09 -2.79
N ALA A 135 -1.84 8.33 -1.88
CA ALA A 135 -1.44 6.94 -2.14
C ALA A 135 -2.62 6.04 -2.52
N HIS A 136 -3.77 6.20 -1.86
CA HIS A 136 -4.99 5.49 -2.23
C HIS A 136 -5.60 5.94 -3.55
N PHE A 137 -5.52 7.23 -3.87
CA PHE A 137 -5.95 7.74 -5.17
C PHE A 137 -5.11 7.14 -6.30
N ASP A 138 -3.79 7.11 -6.14
CA ASP A 138 -2.87 6.48 -7.09
C ASP A 138 -3.15 4.97 -7.23
N ALA A 139 -3.43 4.29 -6.11
CA ALA A 139 -3.74 2.86 -6.09
C ALA A 139 -5.00 2.51 -6.88
N GLU A 140 -6.04 3.35 -6.85
CA GLU A 140 -7.29 3.12 -7.59
C GLU A 140 -7.04 2.96 -9.09
N VAL A 141 -6.14 3.77 -9.67
CA VAL A 141 -5.76 3.67 -11.09
C VAL A 141 -5.10 2.32 -11.38
N VAL A 142 -4.18 1.88 -10.52
CA VAL A 142 -3.51 0.59 -10.65
C VAL A 142 -4.52 -0.57 -10.57
N LEU A 143 -5.44 -0.51 -9.61
CA LEU A 143 -6.48 -1.53 -9.43
C LEU A 143 -7.45 -1.57 -10.62
N ALA A 144 -7.81 -0.42 -11.19
CA ALA A 144 -8.64 -0.36 -12.39
C ALA A 144 -7.96 -1.06 -13.58
N GLY A 145 -6.67 -0.81 -13.79
CA GLY A 145 -5.88 -1.49 -14.82
C GLY A 145 -5.84 -3.01 -14.61
N LEU A 146 -5.63 -3.48 -13.38
CA LEU A 146 -5.65 -4.91 -13.05
C LEU A 146 -7.01 -5.55 -13.30
N ILE A 147 -8.10 -4.91 -12.88
CA ILE A 147 -9.46 -5.42 -13.10
C ILE A 147 -9.76 -5.47 -14.60
N ALA A 148 -9.42 -4.42 -15.35
CA ALA A 148 -9.60 -4.36 -16.79
C ALA A 148 -8.91 -5.53 -17.50
N GLU A 149 -7.62 -5.75 -17.21
CA GLU A 149 -6.83 -6.86 -17.74
C GLU A 149 -7.43 -8.22 -17.36
N GLY A 150 -7.70 -8.42 -16.07
CA GLY A 150 -8.20 -9.68 -15.53
C GLY A 150 -9.64 -10.04 -15.95
N THR A 151 -10.41 -9.07 -16.47
CA THR A 151 -11.80 -9.27 -16.90
C THR A 151 -12.05 -9.03 -18.39
N ASP A 152 -11.00 -8.78 -19.17
CA ASP A 152 -11.08 -8.42 -20.59
C ASP A 152 -12.06 -7.26 -20.86
N ARG A 153 -11.92 -6.20 -20.04
CA ARG A 153 -12.73 -4.95 -20.13
C ARG A 153 -11.82 -3.74 -20.33
N ARG A 154 -12.43 -2.60 -20.68
CA ARG A 154 -11.72 -1.32 -20.82
C ARG A 154 -11.51 -0.68 -19.44
N GLU A 155 -10.33 -0.10 -19.24
CA GLU A 155 -9.99 0.63 -18.00
C GLU A 155 -10.91 1.84 -17.73
N ASP A 156 -11.40 2.49 -18.80
CA ASP A 156 -12.30 3.64 -18.68
C ASP A 156 -13.79 3.27 -18.61
N ASP A 157 -14.12 1.98 -18.58
CA ASP A 157 -15.48 1.51 -18.30
C ASP A 157 -15.89 1.97 -16.90
N LEU A 158 -17.06 2.62 -16.81
CA LEU A 158 -17.62 3.07 -15.54
C LEU A 158 -17.70 1.92 -14.53
N ALA A 159 -18.06 0.71 -14.96
CA ALA A 159 -18.11 -0.45 -14.09
C ALA A 159 -16.73 -0.79 -13.49
N VAL A 160 -15.69 -0.86 -14.34
CA VAL A 160 -14.31 -1.13 -13.88
C VAL A 160 -13.83 -0.08 -12.88
N ARG A 161 -14.10 1.20 -13.16
CA ARG A 161 -13.73 2.30 -12.25
C ARG A 161 -14.47 2.23 -10.91
N LEU A 162 -15.77 1.92 -10.94
CA LEU A 162 -16.55 1.74 -9.72
C LEU A 162 -16.06 0.55 -8.89
N GLU A 163 -15.74 -0.58 -9.54
CA GLU A 163 -15.20 -1.77 -8.88
C GLU A 163 -13.84 -1.50 -8.24
N ALA A 164 -12.94 -0.80 -8.95
CA ALA A 164 -11.65 -0.40 -8.42
C ALA A 164 -11.80 0.55 -7.22
N GLY A 165 -12.67 1.55 -7.31
CA GLY A 165 -12.94 2.48 -6.22
C GLY A 165 -13.55 1.82 -4.98
N MET A 166 -14.49 0.87 -5.18
CA MET A 166 -15.06 0.07 -4.10
C MET A 166 -14.00 -0.79 -3.42
N MET A 167 -13.20 -1.53 -4.21
CA MET A 167 -12.12 -2.36 -3.68
C MET A 167 -11.08 -1.51 -2.93
N ASN A 168 -10.64 -0.40 -3.50
CA ASN A 168 -9.71 0.53 -2.85
C ASN A 168 -10.27 1.06 -1.51
N THR A 169 -11.57 1.38 -1.47
CA THR A 169 -12.24 1.82 -0.24
C THR A 169 -12.30 0.71 0.80
N ALA A 170 -12.63 -0.54 0.43
CA ALA A 170 -12.57 -1.68 1.35
C ALA A 170 -11.19 -1.85 1.96
N LEU A 171 -10.15 -1.84 1.11
CA LEU A 171 -8.76 -2.03 1.54
C LEU A 171 -8.32 -0.90 2.48
N ARG A 172 -8.59 0.36 2.13
CA ARG A 172 -8.29 1.52 2.98
C ARG A 172 -8.97 1.39 4.35
N VAL A 173 -10.28 1.14 4.37
CA VAL A 173 -11.06 1.01 5.60
C VAL A 173 -10.58 -0.18 6.44
N ALA A 174 -10.21 -1.29 5.82
CA ALA A 174 -9.66 -2.45 6.52
C ALA A 174 -8.32 -2.16 7.19
N VAL A 175 -7.39 -1.49 6.49
CA VAL A 175 -6.10 -1.07 7.07
C VAL A 175 -6.30 -0.07 8.21
N GLU A 176 -7.17 0.93 8.02
CA GLU A 176 -7.52 1.90 9.07
C GLU A 176 -8.14 1.21 10.29
N HIS A 177 -9.08 0.28 10.06
CA HIS A 177 -9.71 -0.50 11.13
C HIS A 177 -8.68 -1.31 11.91
N TRP A 178 -7.87 -2.11 11.21
CA TRP A 178 -6.81 -2.92 11.80
C TRP A 178 -5.82 -2.08 12.61
N ALA A 179 -5.42 -0.93 12.08
CA ALA A 179 -4.48 -0.05 12.77
C ALA A 179 -5.08 0.57 14.04
N LEU A 180 -6.36 0.94 14.01
CA LEU A 180 -7.04 1.61 15.13
C LEU A 180 -7.49 0.65 16.24
N GLN A 181 -7.53 -0.67 15.99
CA GLN A 181 -7.80 -1.65 17.04
C GLN A 181 -6.73 -1.59 18.15
N PRO A 182 -7.10 -1.84 19.42
CA PRO A 182 -6.16 -2.00 20.52
C PRO A 182 -5.08 -3.03 20.14
N HIS A 183 -3.82 -2.72 20.44
CA HIS A 183 -2.71 -3.65 20.20
C HIS A 183 -2.77 -4.78 21.24
N GLU A 184 -3.61 -5.77 20.97
CA GLU A 184 -3.56 -7.05 21.66
C GLU A 184 -2.65 -8.00 20.87
N PRO A 185 -1.77 -8.77 21.52
CA PRO A 185 -0.95 -9.79 20.85
C PRO A 185 -1.76 -10.79 20.01
N THR A 186 -3.06 -10.88 20.25
CA THR A 186 -4.03 -11.77 19.60
C THR A 186 -5.02 -11.04 18.69
N GLY A 187 -4.82 -9.75 18.41
CA GLY A 187 -5.64 -9.01 17.46
C GLY A 187 -5.63 -9.66 16.08
N PRO A 188 -6.70 -9.49 15.26
CA PRO A 188 -6.76 -10.14 13.96
C PRO A 188 -5.59 -9.69 13.08
N PRO A 189 -4.96 -10.62 12.33
CA PRO A 189 -3.90 -10.28 11.38
C PRO A 189 -4.47 -9.38 10.27
N LEU A 190 -3.63 -8.56 9.63
CA LEU A 190 -4.08 -7.60 8.62
C LEU A 190 -4.83 -8.31 7.49
N GLY A 191 -4.34 -9.46 7.04
CA GLY A 191 -4.96 -10.29 6.01
C GLY A 191 -6.38 -10.72 6.37
N ALA A 192 -6.66 -11.00 7.65
CA ALA A 192 -8.02 -11.33 8.09
C ALA A 192 -8.96 -10.11 7.97
N THR A 193 -8.51 -8.93 8.36
CA THR A 193 -9.31 -7.69 8.23
C THR A 193 -9.54 -7.31 6.76
N LEU A 194 -8.52 -7.48 5.90
CA LEU A 194 -8.68 -7.28 4.45
C LEU A 194 -9.70 -8.27 3.85
N GLY A 195 -9.61 -9.56 4.23
CA GLY A 195 -10.53 -10.60 3.79
C GLY A 195 -11.98 -10.30 4.19
N GLN A 196 -12.19 -9.85 5.44
CA GLN A 196 -13.50 -9.42 5.92
C GLN A 196 -14.07 -8.24 5.12
N ALA A 197 -13.25 -7.23 4.81
CA ALA A 197 -13.71 -6.06 4.06
C ALA A 197 -14.06 -6.39 2.60
N LEU A 198 -13.24 -7.20 1.93
CA LEU A 198 -13.54 -7.65 0.56
C LEU A 198 -14.78 -8.53 0.51
N HIS A 199 -14.96 -9.42 1.50
CA HIS A 199 -16.17 -10.21 1.62
C HIS A 199 -17.42 -9.34 1.83
N ALA A 200 -17.35 -8.33 2.70
CA ALA A 200 -18.46 -7.43 2.98
C ALA A 200 -18.91 -6.64 1.72
N ILE A 201 -17.98 -6.19 0.89
CA ILE A 201 -18.33 -5.54 -0.39
C ILE A 201 -19.02 -6.52 -1.34
N THR A 202 -18.54 -7.76 -1.41
CA THR A 202 -19.18 -8.79 -2.25
C THR A 202 -20.63 -9.01 -1.84
N GLN A 203 -20.85 -9.22 -0.54
CA GLN A 203 -22.19 -9.42 0.02
C GLN A 203 -23.11 -8.22 -0.23
N PHE A 204 -22.59 -6.99 -0.11
CA PHE A 204 -23.36 -5.79 -0.40
C PHE A 204 -23.82 -5.71 -1.87
N LEU A 205 -22.94 -6.09 -2.81
CA LEU A 205 -23.27 -6.09 -4.23
C LEU A 205 -24.27 -7.19 -4.61
N ASP A 206 -24.21 -8.33 -3.93
CA ASP A 206 -25.15 -9.43 -4.14
C ASP A 206 -26.52 -9.20 -3.46
N ALA A 207 -26.58 -8.35 -2.43
CA ALA A 207 -27.78 -8.12 -1.62
C ALA A 207 -28.93 -7.38 -2.33
N ASP A 208 -28.65 -6.67 -3.44
CA ASP A 208 -29.65 -5.87 -4.19
C ASP A 208 -29.99 -6.47 -5.57
N THR A 209 -29.48 -7.66 -5.87
CA THR A 209 -29.89 -8.42 -7.06
C THR A 209 -31.10 -9.31 -6.75
N ASP A 210 -32.31 -8.81 -7.03
CA ASP A 210 -33.45 -9.67 -7.38
C ASP A 210 -33.00 -10.62 -8.51
N PRO A 211 -33.14 -11.96 -8.39
CA PRO A 211 -32.59 -12.91 -9.36
C PRO A 211 -33.38 -12.88 -10.68
N ALA A 212 -33.22 -11.82 -11.47
CA ALA A 212 -33.60 -11.82 -12.87
C ALA A 212 -32.65 -12.76 -13.64
N PRO A 213 -33.16 -13.76 -14.37
CA PRO A 213 -32.31 -14.76 -15.02
C PRO A 213 -31.46 -14.11 -16.12
N GLY A 214 -30.13 -14.16 -15.96
CA GLY A 214 -29.18 -13.89 -17.05
C GLY A 214 -28.22 -12.71 -16.88
N ARG A 215 -28.25 -11.95 -15.78
CA ARG A 215 -27.23 -10.91 -15.51
C ARG A 215 -26.07 -11.51 -14.70
N LYS A 216 -24.85 -11.46 -15.25
CA LYS A 216 -23.64 -11.78 -14.49
C LYS A 216 -23.45 -10.72 -13.38
N PRO A 217 -23.05 -11.10 -12.16
CA PRO A 217 -22.79 -10.15 -11.08
C PRO A 217 -21.67 -9.18 -11.50
N LEU A 218 -21.82 -7.91 -11.09
CA LEU A 218 -20.85 -6.84 -11.39
C LEU A 218 -19.48 -7.13 -10.77
N ILE A 219 -19.43 -7.85 -9.65
CA ILE A 219 -18.20 -8.38 -9.08
C ILE A 219 -18.42 -9.87 -8.81
N ARG A 220 -17.77 -10.73 -9.58
CA ARG A 220 -17.70 -12.16 -9.27
C ARG A 220 -16.38 -12.41 -8.54
N LEU A 221 -16.34 -12.18 -7.23
CA LEU A 221 -15.30 -12.78 -6.41
C LEU A 221 -15.61 -14.29 -6.35
N PRO A 222 -14.61 -15.18 -6.38
CA PRO A 222 -14.87 -16.60 -6.31
C PRO A 222 -15.54 -16.87 -4.96
N ALA A 223 -16.48 -17.81 -4.94
CA ALA A 223 -17.00 -18.31 -3.68
C ALA A 223 -15.80 -18.66 -2.79
N MET A 224 -15.72 -18.00 -1.63
CA MET A 224 -14.77 -18.36 -0.59
C MET A 224 -15.14 -19.79 -0.21
N ASP A 225 -14.38 -20.77 -0.68
CA ASP A 225 -14.54 -22.15 -0.23
C ASP A 225 -14.31 -22.13 1.28
N SER A 226 -15.41 -22.22 2.03
CA SER A 226 -15.41 -22.60 3.43
C SER A 226 -15.05 -24.09 3.50
N GLY A 227 -13.79 -24.40 3.19
CA GLY A 227 -13.20 -25.73 3.32
C GLY A 227 -12.80 -25.98 4.75
N GLY A 228 -13.78 -26.26 5.60
CA GLY A 228 -13.57 -27.08 6.79
C GLY A 228 -13.77 -28.54 6.41
N GLU A 229 -12.71 -29.33 6.52
CA GLU A 229 -12.65 -30.67 7.11
C GLU A 229 -11.19 -31.05 7.39
#